data_AF-A0A367Q653-F1
#
_entry.id   AF-A0A367Q653-F1
#
_cell.length_a   1.000
_cell.length_b   1.000
_cell.length_c   1.000
_cell.angle_alpha   90.00
_cell.angle_beta   90.00
_cell.angle_gamma   90.00
#
_symmetry.space_group_name_H-M   'P 1'
#
loop_
_entity.id
_entity.type
_entity.pdbx_description
1 polymer ?
#
loop_
_entity_poly.entity_id
_entity_poly.type
_entity_poly.pdbx_seq_one_letter_code
_entity_poly.pdbx_strand_id
1 'polypeptide(L)'
;MNLEEGLKILDVVVFSKINRHLKDVEIIVLKGSWQGLNYDEIASNEGYAAKYLRQDVGFKLWKLLSEALGEEVNKTNFRAAIERSHSLSSGKSQFIDRNILPTEVQQLESWHQDSSSTVKNELLPEYPEGSVPLTSAFYIQRMPIEERCYETILHPGSLIRIKAPHQMGKTSLLDRIIAHSNHQGYSTVRLNLLQAETTVFSNLDKFLRWFCAYVSYKLKLSTLLQESWDEYRGSIINCTTYFEDNILIKINSNLVLALDEVDRVFQYPEISQGFFAMLRSWHEEAKTIEIWENLRLVVVHSTENYGSLDINQSPFNVGLVVELTEFTKEQIEDLAQRHKLDYNQTQVQQLMSLLGGHPYLIRLALYRLALGDITLEKLLQNASTNAGIYEEHLRRFLHTFKVNPNLTEAFIKVVTGTEPVDIETMSAYQLYSMGLVKRLGDKLTPSCQLYQQYFREHLKNSN
;
A
#
# COMPACT_ATOMS: atom_id res chain seq x y z
N MET A 1 -9.79 24.34 -3.00
CA MET A 1 -9.24 23.04 -3.42
C MET A 1 -7.77 22.97 -3.08
N ASN A 2 -7.33 21.91 -2.39
CA ASN A 2 -5.90 21.69 -2.13
C ASN A 2 -5.22 20.95 -3.30
N LEU A 3 -3.89 20.88 -3.30
CA LEU A 3 -3.12 20.29 -4.40
C LEU A 3 -3.44 18.80 -4.61
N GLU A 4 -3.63 18.03 -3.54
CA GLU A 4 -3.92 16.60 -3.64
C GLU A 4 -5.31 16.33 -4.23
N GLU A 5 -6.32 17.10 -3.83
CA GLU A 5 -7.65 17.09 -4.44
C GLU A 5 -7.58 17.46 -5.92
N GLY A 6 -6.86 18.53 -6.27
CA GLY A 6 -6.69 18.96 -7.66
C GLY A 6 -6.02 17.90 -8.53
N LEU A 7 -5.00 17.21 -8.00
CA LEU A 7 -4.32 16.13 -8.71
C LEU A 7 -5.23 14.91 -8.90
N LYS A 8 -6.03 14.53 -7.90
CA LYS A 8 -7.01 13.43 -8.05
C LYS A 8 -8.05 13.73 -9.13
N ILE A 9 -8.56 14.95 -9.17
CA ILE A 9 -9.54 15.35 -10.20
C ILE A 9 -8.92 15.31 -11.58
N LEU A 10 -7.72 15.87 -11.74
CA LEU A 10 -7.00 15.84 -13.01
C LEU A 10 -6.70 14.42 -13.47
N ASP A 11 -6.31 13.54 -12.56
CA ASP A 11 -6.00 12.16 -12.87
C ASP A 11 -7.24 11.39 -13.37
N VAL A 12 -8.39 11.59 -12.72
CA VAL A 12 -9.68 11.05 -13.17
C VAL A 12 -10.08 11.62 -14.54
N VAL A 13 -9.91 12.93 -14.75
CA VAL A 13 -10.25 13.59 -16.02
C VAL A 13 -9.37 13.07 -17.16
N VAL A 14 -8.06 12.93 -16.93
CA VAL A 14 -7.13 12.38 -17.92
C VAL A 14 -7.43 10.90 -18.19
N PHE A 15 -7.71 10.11 -17.15
CA PHE A 15 -8.11 8.72 -17.28
C PHE A 15 -9.38 8.57 -18.13
N SER A 16 -10.40 9.40 -17.89
CA SER A 16 -11.64 9.37 -18.66
C SER A 16 -11.45 9.71 -20.15
N LYS A 17 -10.42 10.50 -20.49
CA LYS A 17 -10.20 10.98 -21.86
C LYS A 17 -9.32 10.05 -22.67
N ILE A 18 -8.26 9.51 -22.08
CA ILE A 18 -7.22 8.77 -22.80
C ILE A 18 -6.87 7.41 -22.16
N ASN A 19 -7.67 6.95 -21.19
CA ASN A 19 -7.54 5.65 -20.53
C ASN A 19 -6.13 5.37 -19.95
N ARG A 20 -5.48 6.42 -19.44
CA ARG A 20 -4.23 6.34 -18.67
C ARG A 20 -4.24 7.36 -17.54
N HIS A 21 -3.53 7.06 -16.46
CA HIS A 21 -3.26 8.00 -15.38
C HIS A 21 -2.16 9.00 -15.77
N LEU A 22 -2.04 10.08 -14.99
CA LEU A 22 -0.94 11.04 -15.09
C LEU A 22 0.39 10.34 -14.77
N LYS A 23 1.42 10.61 -15.58
CA LYS A 23 2.78 10.12 -15.32
C LYS A 23 3.42 10.94 -14.21
N ASP A 24 4.40 10.37 -13.51
CA ASP A 24 5.14 11.08 -12.45
C ASP A 24 5.72 12.41 -12.91
N VAL A 25 6.29 12.45 -14.12
CA VAL A 25 6.84 13.69 -14.68
C VAL A 25 5.75 14.73 -14.98
N GLU A 26 4.53 14.29 -15.30
CA GLU A 26 3.37 15.18 -15.48
C GLU A 26 2.88 15.68 -14.11
N ILE A 27 2.85 14.81 -13.09
CA ILE A 27 2.54 15.16 -11.70
C ILE A 27 3.55 16.17 -11.16
N ILE A 28 4.85 15.97 -11.41
CA ILE A 28 5.93 16.90 -11.05
C ILE A 28 5.69 18.28 -11.66
N VAL A 29 5.38 18.33 -12.97
CA VAL A 29 5.06 19.59 -13.66
C VAL A 29 3.82 20.25 -13.05
N LEU A 30 2.78 19.49 -12.70
CA LEU A 30 1.57 20.01 -12.06
C LEU A 30 1.83 20.54 -10.65
N LYS A 31 2.59 19.81 -9.82
CA LYS A 31 2.99 20.22 -8.46
C LYS A 31 3.81 21.50 -8.49
N GLY A 32 4.84 21.54 -9.32
CA GLY A 32 5.68 22.73 -9.47
C GLY A 32 4.90 23.92 -10.03
N SER A 33 3.99 23.68 -10.98
CA SER A 33 3.10 24.71 -11.51
C SER A 33 2.14 25.26 -10.45
N TRP A 34 1.62 24.40 -9.57
CA TRP A 34 0.76 24.80 -8.45
C TRP A 34 1.48 25.68 -7.43
N GLN A 35 2.78 25.46 -7.26
CA GLN A 35 3.66 26.24 -6.37
C GLN A 35 4.20 27.51 -7.04
N GLY A 36 3.89 27.76 -8.32
CA GLY A 36 4.36 28.92 -9.07
C GLY A 36 5.78 28.79 -9.66
N LEU A 37 6.43 27.64 -9.49
CA LEU A 37 7.81 27.40 -9.95
C LEU A 37 7.90 27.35 -11.47
N ASN A 38 8.93 27.95 -12.07
CA ASN A 38 9.20 27.88 -13.50
C ASN A 38 9.82 26.53 -13.92
N TYR A 39 9.86 26.21 -15.22
CA TYR A 39 10.36 24.91 -15.68
C TYR A 39 11.85 24.68 -15.35
N ASP A 40 12.65 25.74 -15.24
CA ASP A 40 14.07 25.64 -14.90
C ASP A 40 14.22 25.27 -13.40
N GLU A 41 13.40 25.87 -12.53
CA GLU A 41 13.32 25.55 -11.10
C GLU A 41 12.81 24.13 -10.85
N ILE A 42 11.72 23.72 -11.52
CA ILE A 42 11.16 22.36 -11.42
C ILE A 42 12.20 21.33 -11.87
N ALA A 43 12.89 21.62 -12.98
CA ALA A 43 13.93 20.75 -13.52
C ALA A 43 15.11 20.60 -12.56
N SER A 44 15.58 21.70 -11.96
CA SER A 44 16.69 21.69 -11.01
C SER A 44 16.35 20.91 -9.72
N ASN A 45 15.13 21.06 -9.21
CA ASN A 45 14.70 20.39 -7.97
C ASN A 45 14.53 18.88 -8.13
N GLU A 46 14.15 18.44 -9.33
CA GLU A 46 13.75 17.05 -9.61
C GLU A 46 14.75 16.30 -10.51
N GLY A 47 15.89 16.93 -10.83
CA GLY A 47 16.98 16.33 -11.60
C GLY A 47 16.71 16.13 -13.09
N TYR A 48 15.82 16.94 -13.69
CA TYR A 48 15.49 16.90 -15.12
C TYR A 48 16.21 18.00 -15.91
N ALA A 49 16.25 17.86 -17.24
CA ALA A 49 16.63 18.96 -18.12
C ALA A 49 15.43 19.90 -18.34
N ALA A 50 15.61 21.21 -18.13
CA ALA A 50 14.55 22.20 -18.27
C ALA A 50 13.91 22.22 -19.67
N LYS A 51 14.72 21.98 -20.71
CA LYS A 51 14.24 21.86 -22.10
C LYS A 51 13.27 20.68 -22.27
N TYR A 52 13.56 19.54 -21.66
CA TYR A 52 12.70 18.34 -21.69
C TYR A 52 11.36 18.60 -20.99
N LEU A 53 11.38 19.18 -19.78
CA LEU A 53 10.14 19.52 -19.07
C LEU A 53 9.29 20.54 -19.82
N ARG A 54 9.90 21.54 -20.45
CA ARG A 54 9.18 22.59 -21.18
C ARG A 54 8.61 22.09 -22.51
N GLN A 55 9.40 21.40 -23.32
CA GLN A 55 9.05 21.08 -24.71
C GLN A 55 8.38 19.71 -24.87
N ASP A 56 8.77 18.71 -24.10
CA ASP A 56 8.27 17.34 -24.28
C ASP A 56 7.13 17.01 -23.31
N VAL A 57 7.25 17.41 -22.06
CA VAL A 57 6.28 17.08 -21.02
C VAL A 57 5.20 18.15 -20.92
N GLY A 58 5.58 19.38 -20.58
CA GLY A 58 4.67 20.48 -20.31
C GLY A 58 3.76 20.79 -21.50
N PHE A 59 4.31 20.95 -22.70
CA PHE A 59 3.53 21.23 -23.90
C PHE A 59 2.44 20.16 -24.17
N LYS A 60 2.81 18.87 -24.10
CA LYS A 60 1.86 17.77 -24.33
C LYS A 60 0.82 17.67 -23.22
N LEU A 61 1.23 17.90 -21.97
CA LEU A 61 0.36 17.88 -20.81
C LEU A 61 -0.71 18.96 -20.87
N TRP A 62 -0.35 20.22 -21.14
CA TRP A 62 -1.32 21.31 -21.19
C TRP A 62 -2.31 21.15 -22.34
N LYS A 63 -1.85 20.64 -23.49
CA LYS A 63 -2.74 20.29 -24.61
C LYS A 63 -3.74 19.19 -24.22
N LEU A 64 -3.26 18.12 -23.59
CA LEU A 64 -4.10 17.02 -23.11
C LEU A 64 -5.15 17.52 -22.11
N LEU A 65 -4.75 18.35 -21.14
CA LEU A 65 -5.68 18.89 -20.15
C LEU A 65 -6.70 19.82 -20.78
N SER A 66 -6.32 20.58 -21.80
CA SER A 66 -7.25 21.41 -22.55
C SER A 66 -8.32 20.56 -23.25
N GLU A 67 -7.90 19.47 -23.89
CA GLU A 67 -8.79 18.52 -24.57
C GLU A 67 -9.68 17.73 -23.60
N ALA A 68 -9.19 17.44 -22.39
CA ALA A 68 -9.90 16.67 -21.38
C ALA A 68 -10.90 17.52 -20.59
N LEU A 69 -10.58 18.78 -20.32
CA LEU A 69 -11.46 19.71 -19.58
C LEU A 69 -12.40 20.51 -20.51
N GLY A 70 -12.15 20.53 -21.82
CA GLY A 70 -12.99 21.23 -22.79
C GLY A 70 -12.82 22.75 -22.80
N GLU A 71 -11.76 23.28 -22.18
CA GLU A 71 -11.38 24.69 -22.19
C GLU A 71 -9.87 24.84 -22.34
N GLU A 72 -9.35 26.03 -22.68
CA GLU A 72 -7.91 26.24 -22.83
C GLU A 72 -7.19 26.20 -21.47
N VAL A 73 -6.29 25.24 -21.29
CA VAL A 73 -5.55 25.01 -20.06
C VAL A 73 -4.06 25.23 -20.28
N ASN A 74 -3.44 26.02 -19.41
CA ASN A 74 -2.03 26.30 -19.35
C ASN A 74 -1.57 26.41 -17.87
N LYS A 75 -0.26 26.59 -17.69
CA LYS A 75 0.39 26.63 -16.37
C LYS A 75 -0.21 27.65 -15.39
N THR A 76 -0.76 28.77 -15.86
CA THR A 76 -1.26 29.84 -14.99
C THR A 76 -2.76 29.73 -14.71
N ASN A 77 -3.52 29.03 -15.54
CA ASN A 77 -4.99 28.96 -15.42
C ASN A 77 -5.53 27.56 -15.04
N PHE A 78 -4.70 26.50 -15.05
CA PHE A 78 -5.18 25.13 -14.84
C PHE A 78 -5.89 24.91 -13.50
N ARG A 79 -5.46 25.60 -12.43
CA ARG A 79 -6.13 25.55 -11.13
C ARG A 79 -7.59 26.02 -11.23
N ALA A 80 -7.81 27.17 -11.87
CA ALA A 80 -9.15 27.71 -12.06
C ALA A 80 -10.01 26.81 -12.94
N ALA A 81 -9.41 26.15 -13.94
CA ALA A 81 -10.11 25.22 -14.82
C ALA A 81 -10.62 23.97 -14.08
N ILE A 82 -9.80 23.41 -13.19
CA ILE A 82 -10.20 22.27 -12.36
C ILE A 82 -11.29 22.66 -11.36
N GLU A 83 -11.17 23.83 -10.72
CA GLU A 83 -12.18 24.31 -9.76
C GLU A 83 -13.55 24.51 -10.44
N ARG A 84 -13.58 24.97 -11.70
CA ARG A 84 -14.82 25.07 -12.51
C ARG A 84 -15.40 23.70 -12.86
N SER A 85 -14.57 22.77 -13.35
CA SER A 85 -14.99 21.40 -13.65
C SER A 85 -15.56 20.69 -12.42
N HIS A 86 -14.95 20.91 -11.25
CA HIS A 86 -15.40 20.35 -9.98
C HIS A 86 -16.70 20.99 -9.46
N SER A 87 -16.91 22.29 -9.66
CA SER A 87 -18.16 22.95 -9.26
C SER A 87 -19.35 22.59 -10.17
N LEU A 88 -19.11 22.29 -11.45
CA LEU A 88 -20.11 21.77 -12.38
C LEU A 88 -20.54 20.33 -12.06
N SER A 89 -19.64 19.49 -11.55
CA SER A 89 -19.97 18.11 -11.13
C SER A 89 -20.59 18.04 -9.73
N SER A 90 -20.24 18.97 -8.82
CA SER A 90 -20.80 19.07 -7.47
C SER A 90 -22.23 19.66 -7.43
N GLY A 91 -22.63 20.41 -8.47
CA GLY A 91 -23.94 21.08 -8.56
C GLY A 91 -25.10 20.22 -9.05
N LYS A 92 -24.89 18.94 -9.40
CA LYS A 92 -25.96 18.04 -9.87
C LYS A 92 -26.64 17.20 -8.79
N SER A 93 -26.28 17.37 -7.51
CA SER A 93 -26.80 16.57 -6.39
C SER A 93 -27.59 17.34 -5.33
N GLN A 94 -27.95 18.60 -5.59
CA GLN A 94 -28.90 19.35 -4.77
C GLN A 94 -29.93 19.96 -5.71
N PHE A 95 -31.14 19.38 -5.75
CA PHE A 95 -32.45 19.96 -6.09
C PHE A 95 -33.36 18.81 -6.60
N ILE A 96 -33.80 17.97 -5.67
CA ILE A 96 -35.08 17.28 -5.82
C ILE A 96 -35.79 17.42 -4.48
N ASP A 97 -36.64 18.43 -4.36
CA ASP A 97 -37.97 18.17 -3.80
C ASP A 97 -39.04 19.13 -4.35
N ARG A 98 -40.17 18.49 -4.71
CA ARG A 98 -41.53 18.98 -5.01
C ARG A 98 -41.85 19.68 -6.34
N ASN A 99 -42.64 18.93 -7.12
CA ASN A 99 -43.81 19.33 -7.92
C ASN A 99 -43.60 20.43 -8.96
N ILE A 100 -43.45 20.04 -10.22
CA ILE A 100 -44.23 20.48 -11.39
C ILE A 100 -43.98 19.44 -12.51
N LEU A 101 -45.03 18.73 -12.92
CA LEU A 101 -45.09 18.09 -14.23
C LEU A 101 -45.30 19.18 -15.30
N PRO A 102 -44.60 19.10 -16.43
CA PRO A 102 -45.28 19.26 -17.70
C PRO A 102 -45.01 18.06 -18.62
N THR A 103 -46.10 17.33 -18.84
CA THR A 103 -46.55 16.65 -20.06
C THR A 103 -45.67 16.83 -21.30
N GLU A 104 -44.70 15.92 -21.53
CA GLU A 104 -44.16 15.66 -22.89
C GLU A 104 -43.32 14.36 -23.01
N VAL A 105 -43.61 13.35 -22.19
CA VAL A 105 -43.03 12.00 -22.38
C VAL A 105 -44.15 10.95 -22.42
N GLN A 106 -44.91 10.99 -23.51
CA GLN A 106 -45.72 9.87 -24.00
C GLN A 106 -45.39 9.69 -25.48
N GLN A 107 -44.13 9.37 -25.79
CA GLN A 107 -43.75 8.92 -27.14
C GLN A 107 -42.44 8.10 -27.23
N LEU A 108 -41.80 7.77 -26.10
CA LEU A 108 -40.55 6.96 -26.10
C LEU A 108 -40.71 5.55 -25.50
N GLU A 109 -41.92 5.14 -25.08
CA GLU A 109 -42.18 3.79 -24.52
C GLU A 109 -42.46 2.71 -25.59
N SER A 110 -42.27 3.00 -26.88
CA SER A 110 -42.59 2.05 -27.96
C SER A 110 -41.40 1.33 -28.61
N TRP A 111 -40.14 1.60 -28.19
CA TRP A 111 -38.94 1.07 -28.87
C TRP A 111 -38.06 0.12 -28.02
N HIS A 112 -38.60 -0.54 -27.00
CA HIS A 112 -37.88 -1.58 -26.24
C HIS A 112 -38.65 -2.91 -26.14
N GLN A 113 -39.13 -3.41 -27.28
CA GLN A 113 -39.45 -4.83 -27.48
C GLN A 113 -38.95 -5.29 -28.86
N ASP A 114 -37.62 -5.33 -29.02
CA ASP A 114 -36.88 -6.33 -29.83
C ASP A 114 -35.46 -5.81 -30.07
N SER A 115 -34.57 -6.11 -29.13
CA SER A 115 -33.15 -6.26 -29.41
C SER A 115 -32.50 -6.95 -28.22
N SER A 116 -32.64 -8.27 -28.20
CA SER A 116 -31.69 -9.17 -27.55
C SER A 116 -30.31 -8.96 -28.16
N SER A 117 -29.54 -8.04 -27.59
CA SER A 117 -28.08 -8.06 -27.67
C SER A 117 -27.56 -7.85 -26.27
N THR A 118 -27.25 -8.97 -25.61
CA THR A 118 -26.39 -9.06 -24.44
C THR A 118 -25.09 -8.30 -24.70
N VAL A 119 -25.04 -7.03 -24.31
CA VAL A 119 -23.76 -6.40 -23.96
C VAL A 119 -23.48 -6.85 -22.54
N LYS A 120 -22.81 -8.01 -22.41
CA LYS A 120 -22.08 -8.31 -21.18
C LYS A 120 -21.07 -7.17 -21.04
N ASN A 121 -21.36 -6.19 -20.18
CA ASN A 121 -20.32 -5.34 -19.60
C ASN A 121 -19.46 -6.27 -18.75
N GLU A 122 -18.48 -6.93 -19.38
CA GLU A 122 -17.43 -7.63 -18.65
C GLU A 122 -16.62 -6.57 -17.93
N LEU A 123 -16.94 -6.36 -16.65
CA LEU A 123 -16.18 -5.50 -15.77
C LEU A 123 -14.70 -5.93 -15.86
N LEU A 124 -13.86 -5.02 -16.32
CA LEU A 124 -12.42 -5.22 -16.37
C LEU A 124 -11.91 -5.55 -14.96
N PRO A 125 -10.87 -6.40 -14.83
CA PRO A 125 -10.27 -6.66 -13.52
C PRO A 125 -9.82 -5.34 -12.89
N GLU A 126 -9.90 -5.21 -11.56
CA GLU A 126 -9.38 -4.03 -10.88
C GLU A 126 -7.85 -3.96 -10.98
N TYR A 127 -7.30 -2.75 -11.13
CA TYR A 127 -5.84 -2.55 -11.21
C TYR A 127 -5.17 -3.04 -9.91
N PRO A 128 -4.08 -3.82 -9.99
CA PRO A 128 -3.47 -4.46 -8.82
C PRO A 128 -2.57 -3.51 -8.03
N GLU A 129 -3.17 -2.48 -7.45
CA GLU A 129 -2.50 -1.51 -6.58
C GLU A 129 -3.08 -1.56 -5.15
N GLY A 130 -2.27 -1.21 -4.16
CA GLY A 130 -2.70 -1.11 -2.77
C GLY A 130 -3.19 -2.43 -2.17
N SER A 131 -4.08 -2.32 -1.18
CA SER A 131 -4.73 -3.50 -0.57
C SER A 131 -5.86 -4.02 -1.45
N VAL A 132 -6.06 -5.34 -1.44
CA VAL A 132 -7.13 -5.98 -2.19
C VAL A 132 -8.46 -5.77 -1.45
N PRO A 133 -9.47 -5.11 -2.07
CA PRO A 133 -10.76 -4.86 -1.45
C PRO A 133 -11.43 -6.12 -0.90
N LEU A 134 -12.28 -5.95 0.11
CA LEU A 134 -13.01 -7.07 0.74
C LEU A 134 -13.93 -7.80 -0.24
N THR A 135 -14.50 -7.07 -1.20
CA THR A 135 -15.42 -7.58 -2.22
C THR A 135 -14.70 -8.06 -3.48
N SER A 136 -13.38 -7.93 -3.55
CA SER A 136 -12.62 -8.29 -4.74
C SER A 136 -12.61 -9.80 -4.95
N ALA A 137 -13.00 -10.21 -6.16
CA ALA A 137 -12.89 -11.60 -6.59
C ALA A 137 -11.43 -12.06 -6.75
N PHE A 138 -10.45 -11.16 -6.69
CA PHE A 138 -9.04 -11.48 -6.91
C PHE A 138 -8.24 -11.69 -5.62
N TYR A 139 -8.91 -11.71 -4.46
CA TYR A 139 -8.25 -12.11 -3.22
C TYR A 139 -8.11 -13.62 -3.13
N ILE A 140 -6.88 -14.07 -2.96
CA ILE A 140 -6.55 -15.47 -2.66
C ILE A 140 -6.41 -15.62 -1.15
N GLN A 141 -7.28 -16.45 -0.58
CA GLN A 141 -7.23 -16.84 0.83
C GLN A 141 -6.03 -17.75 1.08
N ARG A 142 -5.33 -17.55 2.20
CA ARG A 142 -4.09 -18.24 2.57
C ARG A 142 -4.30 -19.14 3.78
N MET A 143 -5.13 -20.16 3.63
CA MET A 143 -5.36 -21.11 4.73
C MET A 143 -4.05 -21.78 5.18
N PRO A 144 -3.81 -21.93 6.50
CA PRO A 144 -4.68 -21.59 7.63
C PRO A 144 -4.39 -20.20 8.27
N ILE A 145 -3.67 -19.30 7.58
CA ILE A 145 -3.22 -18.02 8.15
C ILE A 145 -4.40 -17.13 8.57
N GLU A 146 -5.38 -16.91 7.68
CA GLU A 146 -6.54 -16.08 7.98
C GLU A 146 -7.36 -16.64 9.14
N GLU A 147 -7.59 -17.96 9.15
CA GLU A 147 -8.36 -18.65 10.19
C GLU A 147 -7.73 -18.43 11.56
N ARG A 148 -6.42 -18.63 11.68
CA ARG A 148 -5.68 -18.36 12.92
C ARG A 148 -5.77 -16.90 13.35
N CYS A 149 -5.72 -15.96 12.40
CA CYS A 149 -5.90 -14.53 12.71
C CYS A 149 -7.29 -14.24 13.26
N TYR A 150 -8.33 -14.81 12.64
CA TYR A 150 -9.72 -14.62 13.06
C TYR A 150 -10.00 -15.28 14.40
N GLU A 151 -9.44 -16.45 14.70
CA GLU A 151 -9.54 -17.06 16.03
C GLU A 151 -8.80 -16.21 17.06
N THR A 152 -7.58 -15.80 16.75
CA THR A 152 -6.72 -15.09 17.70
C THR A 152 -7.28 -13.73 18.09
N ILE A 153 -7.85 -12.98 17.14
CA ILE A 153 -8.36 -11.63 17.42
C ILE A 153 -9.55 -11.62 18.39
N LEU A 154 -10.19 -12.77 18.61
CA LEU A 154 -11.29 -12.88 19.59
C LEU A 154 -10.79 -13.04 21.01
N HIS A 155 -9.56 -13.53 21.22
CA HIS A 155 -9.00 -13.75 22.55
C HIS A 155 -8.73 -12.43 23.31
N PRO A 156 -9.04 -12.37 24.61
CA PRO A 156 -8.70 -11.23 25.47
C PRO A 156 -7.25 -10.77 25.31
N GLY A 157 -7.04 -9.46 25.19
CA GLY A 157 -5.70 -8.88 25.10
C GLY A 157 -4.88 -9.29 23.87
N SER A 158 -5.46 -9.93 22.84
CA SER A 158 -4.68 -10.55 21.76
C SER A 158 -3.73 -9.57 21.06
N LEU A 159 -2.55 -10.06 20.67
CA LEU A 159 -1.60 -9.36 19.81
C LEU A 159 -1.30 -10.22 18.59
N ILE A 160 -1.58 -9.70 17.40
CA ILE A 160 -1.26 -10.32 16.11
C ILE A 160 -0.19 -9.49 15.40
N ARG A 161 0.87 -10.14 14.94
CA ARG A 161 1.96 -9.52 14.18
C ARG A 161 2.00 -10.05 12.76
N ILE A 162 1.70 -9.20 11.80
CA ILE A 162 1.81 -9.53 10.38
C ILE A 162 3.14 -9.00 9.86
N LYS A 163 3.98 -9.91 9.35
CA LYS A 163 5.29 -9.60 8.78
C LYS A 163 5.47 -10.25 7.42
N ALA A 164 6.10 -9.52 6.51
CA ALA A 164 6.55 -9.99 5.20
C ALA A 164 7.20 -8.82 4.44
N PRO A 165 7.92 -9.09 3.33
CA PRO A 165 8.33 -8.04 2.40
C PRO A 165 7.14 -7.17 1.92
N HIS A 166 7.44 -6.01 1.34
CA HIS A 166 6.42 -5.17 0.73
C HIS A 166 5.66 -5.94 -0.36
N GLN A 167 4.43 -5.53 -0.63
CA GLN A 167 3.61 -6.09 -1.72
C GLN A 167 3.28 -7.60 -1.60
N MET A 168 3.43 -8.16 -0.40
CA MET A 168 3.03 -9.54 -0.06
C MET A 168 1.57 -9.67 0.43
N GLY A 169 0.79 -8.59 0.48
CA GLY A 169 -0.62 -8.63 0.88
C GLY A 169 -0.90 -8.41 2.37
N LYS A 170 0.06 -7.87 3.13
CA LYS A 170 -0.07 -7.59 4.57
C LYS A 170 -1.31 -6.73 4.89
N THR A 171 -1.45 -5.59 4.21
CA THR A 171 -2.58 -4.67 4.39
C THR A 171 -3.91 -5.31 3.97
N SER A 172 -3.90 -6.15 2.93
CA SER A 172 -5.10 -6.91 2.53
C SER A 172 -5.57 -7.89 3.62
N LEU A 173 -4.64 -8.52 4.35
CA LEU A 173 -4.97 -9.35 5.50
C LEU A 173 -5.46 -8.49 6.69
N LEU A 174 -4.81 -7.36 6.95
CA LEU A 174 -5.23 -6.41 7.99
C LEU A 174 -6.68 -5.95 7.79
N ASP A 175 -7.03 -5.53 6.58
CA ASP A 175 -8.38 -5.07 6.23
C ASP A 175 -9.43 -6.16 6.50
N ARG A 176 -9.07 -7.44 6.28
CA ARG A 176 -9.94 -8.60 6.56
C ARG A 176 -10.08 -8.89 8.05
N ILE A 177 -9.02 -8.77 8.84
CA ILE A 177 -9.09 -8.90 10.30
C ILE A 177 -9.96 -7.79 10.88
N ILE A 178 -9.81 -6.55 10.40
CA ILE A 178 -10.66 -5.42 10.78
C ILE A 178 -12.12 -5.70 10.39
N ALA A 179 -12.37 -6.15 9.17
CA ALA A 179 -13.72 -6.50 8.72
C ALA A 179 -14.35 -7.61 9.58
N HIS A 180 -13.60 -8.66 9.87
CA HIS A 180 -14.04 -9.74 10.77
C HIS A 180 -14.38 -9.18 12.16
N SER A 181 -13.52 -8.34 12.73
CA SER A 181 -13.74 -7.72 14.04
C SER A 181 -14.97 -6.82 14.09
N ASN A 182 -15.23 -6.05 13.03
CA ASN A 182 -16.44 -5.24 12.90
C ASN A 182 -17.70 -6.11 12.85
N HIS A 183 -17.67 -7.27 12.19
CA HIS A 183 -18.80 -8.22 12.19
C HIS A 183 -19.06 -8.82 13.57
N GLN A 184 -18.04 -8.91 14.43
CA GLN A 184 -18.19 -9.32 15.84
C GLN A 184 -18.64 -8.16 16.76
N GLY A 185 -18.90 -6.98 16.21
CA GLY A 185 -19.32 -5.80 16.96
C GLY A 185 -18.20 -5.08 17.72
N TYR A 186 -16.93 -5.35 17.37
CA TYR A 186 -15.80 -4.64 18.00
C TYR A 186 -15.63 -3.25 17.41
N SER A 187 -15.22 -2.29 18.24
CA SER A 187 -14.76 -0.99 17.77
C SER A 187 -13.38 -1.15 17.13
N THR A 188 -13.16 -0.58 15.96
CA THR A 188 -11.88 -0.73 15.24
C THR A 188 -11.26 0.62 14.91
N VAL A 189 -9.95 0.74 15.14
CA VAL A 189 -9.15 1.91 14.78
C VAL A 189 -7.95 1.44 13.98
N ARG A 190 -7.88 1.85 12.70
CA ARG A 190 -6.69 1.69 11.86
C ARG A 190 -5.85 2.95 11.91
N LEU A 191 -4.59 2.81 12.31
CA LEU A 191 -3.57 3.85 12.29
C LEU A 191 -2.51 3.50 11.25
N ASN A 192 -2.52 4.19 10.12
CA ASN A 192 -1.44 4.11 9.15
C ASN A 192 -0.40 5.19 9.46
N LEU A 193 0.80 4.77 9.90
CA LEU A 193 1.84 5.69 10.35
C LEU A 193 2.49 6.50 9.23
N LEU A 194 2.28 6.17 7.95
CA LEU A 194 2.67 7.03 6.84
C LEU A 194 1.84 8.33 6.77
N GLN A 195 0.64 8.34 7.37
CA GLN A 195 -0.22 9.54 7.40
C GLN A 195 0.20 10.58 8.44
N ALA A 196 1.09 10.22 9.37
CA ALA A 196 1.59 11.15 10.38
C ALA A 196 2.56 12.17 9.76
N GLU A 197 2.49 13.42 10.19
CA GLU A 197 3.51 14.41 9.81
C GLU A 197 4.87 14.05 10.42
N THR A 198 5.97 14.44 9.78
CA THR A 198 7.32 14.24 10.33
C THR A 198 7.49 14.88 11.70
N THR A 199 6.80 16.00 11.96
CA THR A 199 6.85 16.72 13.23
C THR A 199 6.27 15.91 14.39
N VAL A 200 5.41 14.92 14.14
CA VAL A 200 4.86 14.01 15.16
C VAL A 200 5.96 13.12 15.76
N PHE A 201 6.98 12.80 14.96
CA PHE A 201 8.08 11.93 15.36
C PHE A 201 9.26 12.69 15.98
N SER A 202 9.07 13.92 16.47
CA SER A 202 10.16 14.71 17.04
C SER A 202 10.67 14.19 18.38
N ASN A 203 9.80 13.56 19.18
CA ASN A 203 10.12 12.90 20.45
C ASN A 203 8.96 11.96 20.85
N LEU A 204 9.20 11.12 21.86
CA LEU A 204 8.20 10.14 22.34
C LEU A 204 6.92 10.81 22.88
N ASP A 205 7.03 11.91 23.63
CA ASP A 205 5.87 12.58 24.24
C ASP A 205 4.87 13.08 23.19
N LYS A 206 5.37 13.80 22.19
CA LYS A 206 4.56 14.34 21.10
C LYS A 206 3.91 13.23 20.29
N PHE A 207 4.65 12.15 20.02
CA PHE A 207 4.13 10.99 19.33
C PHE A 207 2.98 10.34 20.10
N LEU A 208 3.14 10.09 21.41
CA LEU A 208 2.11 9.44 22.22
C LEU A 208 0.87 10.32 22.45
N ARG A 209 1.05 11.64 22.57
CA ARG A 209 -0.08 12.60 22.59
C ARG A 209 -0.86 12.56 21.28
N TRP A 210 -0.17 12.61 20.14
CA TRP A 210 -0.80 12.50 18.83
C TRP A 210 -1.52 11.16 18.67
N PHE A 211 -0.90 10.07 19.10
CA PHE A 211 -1.47 8.73 19.06
C PHE A 211 -2.79 8.66 19.86
N CYS A 212 -2.81 9.14 21.09
CA CYS A 212 -4.01 9.22 21.91
C CYS A 212 -5.10 10.09 21.29
N ALA A 213 -4.73 11.25 20.73
CA ALA A 213 -5.65 12.15 20.04
C ALA A 213 -6.29 11.48 18.83
N TYR A 214 -5.48 10.79 18.03
CA TYR A 214 -5.91 10.09 16.82
C TYR A 214 -6.91 8.99 17.14
N VAL A 215 -6.61 8.14 18.13
CA VAL A 215 -7.48 7.02 18.51
C VAL A 215 -8.81 7.55 19.05
N SER A 216 -8.78 8.58 19.91
CA SER A 216 -10.00 9.22 20.42
C SER A 216 -10.85 9.81 19.30
N TYR A 217 -10.22 10.53 18.36
CA TYR A 217 -10.90 11.10 17.20
C TYR A 217 -11.58 10.02 16.35
N LYS A 218 -10.89 8.90 16.06
CA LYS A 218 -11.47 7.79 15.28
C LYS A 218 -12.62 7.10 15.98
N LEU A 219 -12.58 7.03 17.32
CA LEU A 219 -13.67 6.50 18.14
C LEU A 219 -14.78 7.52 18.42
N LYS A 220 -14.67 8.75 17.90
CA LYS A 220 -15.61 9.86 18.15
C LYS A 220 -15.73 10.19 19.65
N LEU A 221 -14.65 10.01 20.40
CA LEU A 221 -14.53 10.39 21.81
C LEU A 221 -13.95 11.81 21.92
N SER A 222 -14.33 12.52 22.98
CA SER A 222 -13.76 13.83 23.30
C SER A 222 -12.28 13.71 23.66
N THR A 223 -11.41 14.48 23.01
CA THR A 223 -9.96 14.50 23.29
C THR A 223 -9.66 15.30 24.55
N LEU A 224 -9.55 14.63 25.70
CA LEU A 224 -9.28 15.26 27.01
C LEU A 224 -7.78 15.35 27.37
N LEU A 225 -6.89 15.41 26.37
CA LEU A 225 -5.44 15.31 26.57
C LEU A 225 -4.83 16.41 27.44
N GLN A 226 -5.38 17.62 27.43
CA GLN A 226 -4.86 18.70 28.26
C GLN A 226 -5.19 18.51 29.74
N GLU A 227 -6.27 17.80 30.05
CA GLU A 227 -6.74 17.60 31.43
C GLU A 227 -6.09 16.36 32.06
N SER A 228 -5.73 15.36 31.25
CA SER A 228 -5.26 14.06 31.72
C SER A 228 -3.75 13.84 31.66
N TRP A 229 -2.99 14.71 30.98
CA TRP A 229 -1.56 14.47 30.72
C TRP A 229 -0.67 15.17 31.76
N ASP A 230 -0.09 14.39 32.67
CA ASP A 230 0.71 14.87 33.79
C ASP A 230 2.21 14.85 33.46
N GLU A 231 2.86 16.01 33.42
CA GLU A 231 4.28 16.13 33.05
C GLU A 231 5.23 15.35 33.96
N TYR A 232 4.81 15.00 35.19
CA TYR A 232 5.65 14.30 36.16
C TYR A 232 5.61 12.75 36.02
N ARG A 233 4.64 12.19 35.30
CA ARG A 233 4.46 10.72 35.16
C ARG A 233 5.27 10.09 34.03
N GLY A 234 5.73 10.91 33.08
CA GLY A 234 6.34 10.42 31.84
C GLY A 234 5.30 9.94 30.81
N SER A 235 5.66 10.05 29.55
CA SER A 235 4.73 9.94 28.41
C SER A 235 4.11 8.55 28.23
N ILE A 236 4.84 7.49 28.56
CA ILE A 236 4.33 6.10 28.48
C ILE A 236 3.19 5.91 29.49
N ILE A 237 3.41 6.30 30.75
CA ILE A 237 2.41 6.16 31.81
C ILE A 237 1.18 7.02 31.49
N ASN A 238 1.38 8.26 31.01
CA ASN A 238 0.27 9.11 30.58
C ASN A 238 -0.54 8.48 29.45
N CYS A 239 0.11 7.87 28.46
CA CYS A 239 -0.57 7.19 27.36
C CYS A 239 -1.36 5.96 27.87
N THR A 240 -0.76 5.14 28.73
CA THR A 240 -1.42 3.98 29.36
C THR A 240 -2.67 4.42 30.13
N THR A 241 -2.54 5.37 31.06
CA THR A 241 -3.67 5.89 31.86
C THR A 241 -4.72 6.55 30.96
N TYR A 242 -4.32 7.24 29.89
CA TYR A 242 -5.28 7.80 28.94
C TYR A 242 -6.12 6.72 28.26
N PHE A 243 -5.50 5.62 27.83
CA PHE A 243 -6.23 4.50 27.24
C PHE A 243 -7.20 3.87 28.23
N GLU A 244 -6.80 3.68 29.49
CA GLU A 244 -7.67 3.14 30.55
C GLU A 244 -8.87 4.07 30.81
N ASP A 245 -8.60 5.31 31.21
CA ASP A 245 -9.60 6.22 31.78
C ASP A 245 -10.43 6.96 30.73
N ASN A 246 -9.92 7.09 29.50
CA ASN A 246 -10.55 7.92 28.47
C ASN A 246 -10.97 7.19 27.21
N ILE A 247 -10.45 5.98 26.97
CA ILE A 247 -10.79 5.19 25.79
C ILE A 247 -11.54 3.91 26.19
N LEU A 248 -10.86 2.99 26.86
CA LEU A 248 -11.37 1.63 27.12
C LEU A 248 -12.60 1.65 28.03
N ILE A 249 -12.63 2.50 29.07
CA ILE A 249 -13.80 2.60 29.96
C ILE A 249 -15.03 3.23 29.29
N LYS A 250 -14.85 3.98 28.19
CA LYS A 250 -15.92 4.74 27.52
C LYS A 250 -16.57 3.99 26.36
N ILE A 251 -15.96 2.90 25.90
CA ILE A 251 -16.48 2.08 24.80
C ILE A 251 -17.17 0.83 25.37
N ASN A 252 -18.33 0.49 24.81
CA ASN A 252 -19.13 -0.67 25.26
C ASN A 252 -18.77 -1.97 24.50
N SER A 253 -17.58 -2.02 23.89
CA SER A 253 -17.13 -3.11 23.01
C SER A 253 -15.62 -3.25 23.09
N ASN A 254 -15.09 -4.43 22.75
CA ASN A 254 -13.65 -4.60 22.56
C ASN A 254 -13.11 -3.63 21.50
N LEU A 255 -11.89 -3.13 21.71
CA LEU A 255 -11.18 -2.25 20.79
C LEU A 255 -10.13 -3.05 20.02
N VAL A 256 -10.21 -3.05 18.69
CA VAL A 256 -9.10 -3.47 17.83
C VAL A 256 -8.33 -2.25 17.36
N LEU A 257 -7.09 -2.15 17.81
CA LEU A 257 -6.14 -1.17 17.32
C LEU A 257 -5.21 -1.82 16.29
N ALA A 258 -5.41 -1.45 15.03
CA ALA A 258 -4.67 -1.90 13.87
C ALA A 258 -3.59 -0.89 13.50
N LEU A 259 -2.33 -1.21 13.77
CA LEU A 259 -1.16 -0.40 13.47
C LEU A 259 -0.55 -0.86 12.15
N ASP A 260 -0.63 0.00 11.14
CA ASP A 260 -0.15 -0.24 9.79
C ASP A 260 1.08 0.63 9.48
N GLU A 261 1.98 0.10 8.66
CA GLU A 261 3.24 0.77 8.28
C GLU A 261 4.10 1.20 9.48
N VAL A 262 4.19 0.35 10.52
CA VAL A 262 4.97 0.66 11.72
C VAL A 262 6.47 0.76 11.47
N ASP A 263 6.93 0.32 10.29
CA ASP A 263 8.30 0.48 9.80
C ASP A 263 8.82 1.90 9.90
N ARG A 264 7.93 2.90 9.74
CA ARG A 264 8.31 4.31 9.88
C ARG A 264 8.82 4.63 11.28
N VAL A 265 8.28 4.00 12.32
CA VAL A 265 8.68 4.24 13.71
C VAL A 265 10.10 3.76 13.98
N PHE A 266 10.58 2.72 13.28
CA PHE A 266 11.94 2.19 13.42
C PHE A 266 13.04 3.21 13.07
N GLN A 267 12.70 4.25 12.31
CA GLN A 267 13.61 5.35 11.98
C GLN A 267 13.88 6.28 13.17
N TYR A 268 13.14 6.13 14.28
CA TYR A 268 13.20 6.99 15.46
C TYR A 268 13.46 6.13 16.72
N PRO A 269 14.73 5.90 17.10
CA PRO A 269 15.07 4.93 18.15
C PRO A 269 14.36 5.14 19.50
N GLU A 270 14.27 6.39 19.97
CA GLU A 270 13.58 6.74 21.22
C GLU A 270 12.09 6.36 21.17
N ILE A 271 11.42 6.71 20.06
CA ILE A 271 10.00 6.42 19.86
C ILE A 271 9.78 4.92 19.71
N SER A 272 10.60 4.25 18.90
CA SER A 272 10.55 2.81 18.70
C SER A 272 10.68 2.04 20.00
N GLN A 273 11.69 2.36 20.81
CA GLN A 273 11.91 1.69 22.09
C GLN A 273 10.74 1.92 23.04
N GLY A 274 10.27 3.16 23.21
CA GLY A 274 9.20 3.50 24.13
C GLY A 274 7.82 2.96 23.69
N PHE A 275 7.42 3.23 22.44
CA PHE A 275 6.10 2.88 21.92
C PHE A 275 5.88 1.37 21.89
N PHE A 276 6.86 0.60 21.41
CA PHE A 276 6.67 -0.84 21.32
C PHE A 276 6.84 -1.56 22.67
N ALA A 277 7.67 -1.04 23.58
CA ALA A 277 7.68 -1.54 24.95
C ALA A 277 6.32 -1.34 25.64
N MET A 278 5.67 -0.20 25.40
CA MET A 278 4.33 0.09 25.91
C MET A 278 3.27 -0.87 25.34
N LEU A 279 3.21 -1.07 24.02
CA LEU A 279 2.27 -2.02 23.41
C LEU A 279 2.43 -3.45 23.95
N ARG A 280 3.69 -3.84 24.23
CA ARG A 280 3.99 -5.12 24.88
C ARG A 280 3.46 -5.18 26.31
N SER A 281 3.65 -4.11 27.09
CA SER A 281 3.10 -4.00 28.44
C SER A 281 1.59 -4.19 28.43
N TRP A 282 0.87 -3.50 27.54
CA TRP A 282 -0.59 -3.61 27.43
C TRP A 282 -1.06 -5.04 27.10
N HIS A 283 -0.34 -5.75 26.22
CA HIS A 283 -0.63 -7.17 25.94
C HIS A 283 -0.43 -8.07 27.16
N GLU A 284 0.61 -7.81 27.96
CA GLU A 284 0.89 -8.59 29.18
C GLU A 284 -0.08 -8.25 30.32
N GLU A 285 -0.42 -6.96 30.50
CA GLU A 285 -1.39 -6.47 31.49
C GLU A 285 -2.78 -7.06 31.26
N ALA A 286 -3.16 -7.31 30.00
CA ALA A 286 -4.41 -7.99 29.68
C ALA A 286 -4.53 -9.42 30.23
N LYS A 287 -3.46 -10.02 30.78
CA LYS A 287 -3.52 -11.34 31.44
C LYS A 287 -3.96 -11.24 32.90
N THR A 288 -3.90 -10.05 33.50
CA THR A 288 -4.14 -9.83 34.93
C THR A 288 -5.10 -8.67 35.23
N ILE A 289 -5.31 -7.77 34.28
CA ILE A 289 -6.13 -6.56 34.44
C ILE A 289 -7.27 -6.60 33.41
N GLU A 290 -8.51 -6.70 33.92
CA GLU A 290 -9.74 -6.88 33.13
C GLU A 290 -9.98 -5.76 32.10
N ILE A 291 -9.60 -4.50 32.38
CA ILE A 291 -9.82 -3.42 31.41
C ILE A 291 -8.99 -3.64 30.13
N TRP A 292 -7.76 -4.17 30.26
CA TRP A 292 -6.86 -4.44 29.16
C TRP A 292 -7.24 -5.69 28.37
N GLU A 293 -8.03 -6.60 28.97
CA GLU A 293 -8.68 -7.69 28.24
C GLU A 293 -9.56 -7.19 27.10
N ASN A 294 -10.02 -5.93 27.12
CA ASN A 294 -10.83 -5.32 26.07
C ASN A 294 -10.03 -4.78 24.88
N LEU A 295 -8.70 -4.72 24.96
CA LEU A 295 -7.84 -4.30 23.86
C LEU A 295 -7.41 -5.48 22.99
N ARG A 296 -7.35 -5.28 21.68
CA ARG A 296 -6.76 -6.18 20.68
C ARG A 296 -5.79 -5.39 19.84
N LEU A 297 -4.59 -5.92 19.64
CA LEU A 297 -3.54 -5.28 18.86
C LEU A 297 -3.28 -6.06 17.57
N VAL A 298 -3.24 -5.36 16.44
CA VAL A 298 -2.74 -5.93 15.18
C VAL A 298 -1.62 -5.02 14.67
N VAL A 299 -0.41 -5.56 14.55
CA VAL A 299 0.78 -4.81 14.17
C VAL A 299 1.31 -5.33 12.83
N VAL A 300 1.32 -4.46 11.83
CA VAL A 300 1.81 -4.77 10.48
C VAL A 300 3.13 -4.08 10.24
N HIS A 301 4.15 -4.86 9.90
CA HIS A 301 5.47 -4.35 9.54
C HIS A 301 6.06 -5.08 8.34
N SER A 302 6.89 -4.37 7.59
CA SER A 302 7.73 -4.92 6.56
C SER A 302 8.97 -5.59 7.17
N THR A 303 9.47 -6.61 6.50
CA THR A 303 10.77 -7.20 6.87
C THR A 303 11.94 -6.44 6.23
N GLU A 304 11.67 -5.54 5.29
CA GLU A 304 12.73 -4.84 4.52
C GLU A 304 13.45 -3.75 5.32
N ASN A 305 12.77 -3.09 6.27
CA ASN A 305 13.25 -1.88 6.95
C ASN A 305 13.59 -2.11 8.44
N TYR A 306 14.08 -3.29 8.79
CA TYR A 306 14.78 -3.46 10.06
C TYR A 306 16.08 -2.66 9.96
N GLY A 307 16.08 -1.41 10.44
CA GLY A 307 17.27 -0.57 10.54
C GLY A 307 18.33 -1.17 11.46
N SER A 308 19.15 -0.33 12.09
CA SER A 308 20.14 -0.73 13.11
C SER A 308 19.54 -1.31 14.41
N LEU A 309 18.27 -1.72 14.40
CA LEU A 309 17.65 -2.43 15.50
C LEU A 309 18.40 -3.74 15.72
N ASP A 310 18.96 -3.88 16.92
CA ASP A 310 19.58 -5.08 17.41
C ASP A 310 18.67 -6.28 17.10
N ILE A 311 19.21 -7.31 16.45
CA ILE A 311 18.50 -8.50 15.99
C ILE A 311 17.79 -9.21 17.15
N ASN A 312 18.24 -8.96 18.38
CA ASN A 312 17.66 -9.48 19.61
C ASN A 312 16.57 -8.59 20.22
N GLN A 313 16.40 -7.37 19.70
CA GLN A 313 15.42 -6.38 20.15
C GLN A 313 14.28 -6.22 19.15
N SER A 314 13.82 -7.32 18.55
CA SER A 314 12.48 -7.32 17.96
C SER A 314 11.53 -6.81 19.05
N PRO A 315 10.78 -5.71 18.81
CA PRO A 315 9.96 -5.13 19.86
C PRO A 315 8.85 -6.07 20.36
N PHE A 316 8.71 -7.26 19.78
CA PHE A 316 7.63 -8.16 20.05
C PHE A 316 8.08 -9.62 19.91
N ASN A 317 8.53 -10.19 21.03
CA ASN A 317 8.66 -11.64 21.21
C ASN A 317 7.38 -12.26 21.80
N VAL A 318 6.24 -11.59 21.65
CA VAL A 318 4.95 -11.95 22.23
C VAL A 318 3.85 -11.88 21.17
N GLY A 319 2.73 -12.54 21.42
CA GLY A 319 1.59 -12.63 20.51
C GLY A 319 1.78 -13.63 19.36
N LEU A 320 0.77 -13.70 18.48
CA LEU A 320 0.80 -14.54 17.28
C LEU A 320 1.66 -13.87 16.20
N VAL A 321 2.68 -14.59 15.70
CA VAL A 321 3.47 -14.15 14.54
C VAL A 321 2.92 -14.77 13.27
N VAL A 322 2.55 -13.92 12.31
CA VAL A 322 2.03 -14.26 10.99
C VAL A 322 3.04 -13.82 9.94
N GLU A 323 3.74 -14.77 9.34
CA GLU A 323 4.64 -14.53 8.21
C GLU A 323 3.91 -14.85 6.91
N LEU A 324 3.70 -13.84 6.06
CA LEU A 324 3.06 -14.04 4.76
C LEU A 324 4.06 -14.59 3.76
N THR A 325 3.76 -15.76 3.20
CA THR A 325 4.57 -16.44 2.19
C THR A 325 4.11 -16.12 0.78
N GLU A 326 4.92 -16.52 -0.19
CA GLU A 326 4.57 -16.59 -1.61
C GLU A 326 3.35 -17.49 -1.86
N PHE A 327 2.65 -17.24 -2.96
CA PHE A 327 1.60 -18.10 -3.45
C PHE A 327 2.15 -19.45 -3.93
N THR A 328 1.34 -20.48 -3.70
CA THR A 328 1.53 -21.81 -4.25
C THR A 328 1.10 -21.86 -5.72
N LYS A 329 1.44 -22.97 -6.40
CA LYS A 329 1.04 -23.19 -7.78
C LYS A 329 -0.49 -23.18 -7.92
N GLU A 330 -1.18 -23.84 -6.99
CA GLU A 330 -2.62 -23.97 -6.93
C GLU A 330 -3.30 -22.60 -6.74
N GLN A 331 -2.68 -21.72 -5.95
CA GLN A 331 -3.15 -20.34 -5.76
C GLN A 331 -2.95 -19.47 -7.01
N ILE A 332 -1.87 -19.68 -7.77
CA ILE A 332 -1.66 -19.00 -9.05
C ILE A 332 -2.65 -19.50 -10.10
N GLU A 333 -2.95 -20.81 -10.11
CA GLU A 333 -3.98 -21.42 -10.96
C GLU A 333 -5.36 -20.82 -10.69
N ASP A 334 -5.78 -20.76 -9.42
CA ASP A 334 -7.04 -20.12 -9.01
C ASP A 334 -7.07 -18.64 -9.43
N LEU A 335 -5.98 -17.90 -9.22
CA LEU A 335 -5.93 -16.50 -9.62
C LEU A 335 -6.02 -16.32 -11.15
N ALA A 336 -5.36 -17.17 -11.94
CA ALA A 336 -5.45 -17.15 -13.39
C ALA A 336 -6.90 -17.41 -13.87
N GLN A 337 -7.59 -18.37 -13.26
CA GLN A 337 -9.00 -18.64 -13.54
C GLN A 337 -9.91 -17.45 -13.21
N ARG A 338 -9.68 -16.77 -12.07
CA ARG A 338 -10.41 -15.54 -11.70
C ARG A 338 -10.19 -14.40 -12.70
N HIS A 339 -9.01 -14.36 -13.34
CA HIS A 339 -8.68 -13.47 -14.44
C HIS A 339 -9.19 -13.95 -15.81
N LYS A 340 -9.98 -15.05 -15.86
CA LYS A 340 -10.49 -15.68 -17.09
C LYS A 340 -9.40 -16.13 -18.07
N LEU A 341 -8.21 -16.44 -17.56
CA LEU A 341 -7.12 -17.00 -18.35
C LEU A 341 -7.16 -18.53 -18.25
N ASP A 342 -7.44 -19.20 -19.37
CA ASP A 342 -7.47 -20.67 -19.46
C ASP A 342 -6.04 -21.22 -19.59
N TYR A 343 -5.23 -21.00 -18.55
CA TYR A 343 -3.83 -21.37 -18.53
C TYR A 343 -3.64 -22.82 -18.08
N ASN A 344 -2.87 -23.56 -18.87
CA ASN A 344 -2.49 -24.91 -18.52
C ASN A 344 -1.34 -24.93 -17.49
N GLN A 345 -1.03 -26.12 -16.97
CA GLN A 345 0.02 -26.32 -15.98
C GLN A 345 1.40 -25.81 -16.44
N THR A 346 1.70 -25.84 -17.74
CA THR A 346 2.97 -25.33 -18.28
C THR A 346 3.04 -23.81 -18.18
N GLN A 347 1.97 -23.10 -18.54
CA GLN A 347 1.92 -21.63 -18.48
C GLN A 347 1.99 -21.13 -17.03
N VAL A 348 1.31 -21.81 -16.11
CA VAL A 348 1.40 -21.53 -14.67
C VAL A 348 2.82 -21.78 -14.18
N GLN A 349 3.46 -22.88 -14.59
CA GLN A 349 4.84 -23.18 -14.21
C GLN A 349 5.82 -22.12 -14.75
N GLN A 350 5.59 -21.56 -15.94
CA GLN A 350 6.39 -20.47 -16.48
C GLN A 350 6.28 -19.20 -15.63
N LEU A 351 5.05 -18.83 -15.21
CA LEU A 351 4.84 -17.70 -14.29
C LEU A 351 5.48 -17.94 -12.94
N MET A 352 5.30 -19.15 -12.36
CA MET A 352 5.90 -19.54 -11.08
C MET A 352 7.43 -19.51 -11.14
N SER A 353 8.02 -19.97 -12.24
CA SER A 353 9.48 -19.93 -12.43
C SER A 353 10.00 -18.50 -12.54
N LEU A 354 9.30 -17.65 -13.30
CA LEU A 354 9.70 -16.26 -13.52
C LEU A 354 9.55 -15.42 -12.25
N LEU A 355 8.40 -15.53 -11.57
CA LEU A 355 7.96 -14.59 -10.54
C LEU A 355 7.97 -15.20 -9.12
N GLY A 356 8.31 -16.49 -9.01
CA GLY A 356 8.04 -17.25 -7.80
C GLY A 356 6.53 -17.30 -7.56
N GLY A 357 6.12 -17.16 -6.31
CA GLY A 357 4.73 -16.88 -5.97
C GLY A 357 4.50 -15.45 -5.46
N HIS A 358 5.29 -14.46 -5.91
CA HIS A 358 5.16 -13.11 -5.37
C HIS A 358 3.77 -12.52 -5.68
N PRO A 359 2.92 -12.22 -4.67
CA PRO A 359 1.50 -11.89 -4.87
C PRO A 359 1.26 -10.72 -5.83
N TYR A 360 1.96 -9.59 -5.62
CA TYR A 360 1.82 -8.43 -6.50
C TYR A 360 2.31 -8.69 -7.93
N LEU A 361 3.50 -9.27 -8.11
CA LEU A 361 4.05 -9.55 -9.44
C LEU A 361 3.14 -10.49 -10.25
N ILE A 362 2.66 -11.57 -9.62
CA ILE A 362 1.69 -12.49 -10.22
C ILE A 362 0.42 -11.75 -10.61
N ARG A 363 -0.16 -10.96 -9.70
CA ARG A 363 -1.40 -10.24 -9.95
C ARG A 363 -1.25 -9.21 -11.08
N LEU A 364 -0.13 -8.50 -11.14
CA LEU A 364 0.19 -7.56 -12.21
C LEU A 364 0.35 -8.26 -13.57
N ALA A 365 1.01 -9.42 -13.59
CA ALA A 365 1.10 -10.26 -14.78
C ALA A 365 -0.29 -10.65 -15.29
N LEU A 366 -1.10 -11.28 -14.43
CA LEU A 366 -2.41 -11.80 -14.80
C LEU A 366 -3.38 -10.69 -15.20
N TYR A 367 -3.32 -9.53 -14.53
CA TYR A 367 -4.07 -8.33 -14.92
C TYR A 367 -3.74 -7.90 -16.35
N ARG A 368 -2.46 -7.71 -16.68
CA ARG A 368 -2.02 -7.27 -18.02
C ARG A 368 -2.33 -8.29 -19.11
N LEU A 369 -2.21 -9.57 -18.79
CA LEU A 369 -2.54 -10.67 -19.70
C LEU A 369 -4.05 -10.74 -19.95
N ALA A 370 -4.88 -10.54 -18.92
CA ALA A 370 -6.34 -10.53 -19.05
C ALA A 370 -6.86 -9.34 -19.85
N LEU A 371 -6.18 -8.19 -19.82
CA LEU A 371 -6.49 -7.05 -20.70
C LEU A 371 -6.16 -7.30 -22.17
N GLY A 372 -5.26 -8.25 -22.47
CA GLY A 372 -4.75 -8.47 -23.83
C GLY A 372 -3.67 -7.48 -24.28
N ASP A 373 -3.20 -6.60 -23.38
CA ASP A 373 -2.15 -5.61 -23.67
C ASP A 373 -0.79 -6.26 -24.00
N ILE A 374 -0.54 -7.45 -23.45
CA ILE A 374 0.70 -8.20 -23.61
C ILE A 374 0.40 -9.69 -23.69
N THR A 375 1.20 -10.43 -24.47
CA THR A 375 1.14 -11.90 -24.50
C THR A 375 2.07 -12.50 -23.45
N LEU A 376 1.83 -13.74 -23.02
CA LEU A 376 2.72 -14.43 -22.09
C LEU A 376 4.16 -14.47 -22.61
N GLU A 377 4.34 -14.75 -23.90
CA GLU A 377 5.67 -14.77 -24.53
C GLU A 377 6.40 -13.42 -24.40
N LYS A 378 5.72 -12.31 -24.73
CA LYS A 378 6.31 -10.96 -24.60
C LYS A 378 6.57 -10.59 -23.14
N LEU A 379 5.72 -11.04 -22.21
CA LEU A 379 5.91 -10.85 -20.79
C LEU A 379 7.18 -11.56 -20.33
N LEU A 380 7.35 -12.84 -20.68
CA LEU A 380 8.53 -13.64 -20.32
C LEU A 380 9.82 -13.04 -20.91
N GLN A 381 9.77 -12.51 -22.13
CA GLN A 381 10.93 -11.89 -22.79
C GLN A 381 11.33 -10.54 -22.16
N ASN A 382 10.37 -9.70 -21.79
CA ASN A 382 10.64 -8.33 -21.37
C ASN A 382 10.65 -8.12 -19.85
N ALA A 383 10.21 -9.10 -19.06
CA ALA A 383 10.00 -8.95 -17.62
C ALA A 383 11.24 -8.44 -16.87
N SER A 384 12.42 -8.93 -17.21
CA SER A 384 13.70 -8.55 -16.60
C SER A 384 14.38 -7.35 -17.27
N THR A 385 13.63 -6.50 -17.97
CA THR A 385 14.17 -5.30 -18.65
C THR A 385 13.52 -4.03 -18.11
N ASN A 386 14.15 -2.86 -18.35
CA ASN A 386 13.55 -1.56 -18.00
C ASN A 386 12.32 -1.21 -18.86
N ALA A 387 12.00 -1.99 -19.90
CA ALA A 387 10.75 -1.87 -20.66
C ALA A 387 9.66 -2.82 -20.16
N GLY A 388 9.98 -3.70 -19.21
CA GLY A 388 9.05 -4.65 -18.61
C GLY A 388 8.06 -3.99 -17.65
N ILE A 389 6.96 -4.69 -17.37
CA ILE A 389 5.91 -4.20 -16.46
C ILE A 389 6.34 -4.12 -14.99
N TYR A 390 7.54 -4.62 -14.65
CA TYR A 390 8.06 -4.67 -13.28
C TYR A 390 9.14 -3.61 -12.99
N GLU A 391 9.41 -2.67 -13.91
CA GLU A 391 10.49 -1.67 -13.77
C GLU A 391 10.42 -0.92 -12.45
N GLU A 392 9.26 -0.38 -12.07
CA GLU A 392 9.08 0.37 -10.83
C GLU A 392 9.45 -0.46 -9.59
N HIS A 393 8.98 -1.71 -9.54
CA HIS A 393 9.26 -2.64 -8.44
C HIS A 393 10.75 -2.96 -8.34
N LEU A 394 11.41 -3.22 -9.47
CA LEU A 394 12.83 -3.57 -9.52
C LEU A 394 13.73 -2.37 -9.21
N ARG A 395 13.36 -1.18 -9.69
CA ARG A 395 14.11 0.07 -9.50
C ARG A 395 14.18 0.48 -8.04
N ARG A 396 13.14 0.20 -7.25
CA ARG A 396 13.15 0.42 -5.80
C ARG A 396 14.33 -0.26 -5.11
N PHE A 397 14.62 -1.51 -5.48
CA PHE A 397 15.75 -2.27 -4.91
C PHE A 397 17.10 -1.78 -5.42
N LEU A 398 17.19 -1.31 -6.68
CA LEU A 398 18.44 -0.72 -7.20
C LEU A 398 18.92 0.47 -6.36
N HIS A 399 17.99 1.28 -5.84
CA HIS A 399 18.37 2.38 -4.94
C HIS A 399 19.00 1.83 -3.65
N THR A 400 18.41 0.81 -3.04
CA THR A 400 18.94 0.15 -1.83
C THR A 400 20.34 -0.42 -2.05
N PHE A 401 20.59 -1.05 -3.21
CA PHE A 401 21.90 -1.60 -3.54
C PHE A 401 22.95 -0.49 -3.77
N LYS A 402 22.59 0.61 -4.43
CA LYS A 402 23.50 1.74 -4.65
C LYS A 402 24.06 2.34 -3.37
N VAL A 403 23.28 2.35 -2.29
CA VAL A 403 23.70 2.92 -1.00
C VAL A 403 24.32 1.90 -0.04
N ASN A 404 24.29 0.59 -0.38
CA ASN A 404 24.83 -0.49 0.46
C ASN A 404 25.78 -1.42 -0.34
N PRO A 405 27.09 -1.10 -0.45
CA PRO A 405 28.05 -1.87 -1.24
C PRO A 405 28.20 -3.34 -0.79
N ASN A 406 28.25 -3.60 0.52
CA ASN A 406 28.39 -4.96 1.06
C ASN A 406 27.20 -5.85 0.67
N LEU A 407 25.99 -5.30 0.79
CA LEU A 407 24.76 -5.99 0.41
C LEU A 407 24.70 -6.24 -1.11
N THR A 408 25.19 -5.28 -1.90
CA THR A 408 25.32 -5.41 -3.35
C THR A 408 26.28 -6.54 -3.74
N GLU A 409 27.47 -6.60 -3.15
CA GLU A 409 28.43 -7.67 -3.42
C GLU A 409 27.87 -9.05 -3.04
N ALA A 410 27.22 -9.14 -1.88
CA ALA A 410 26.54 -10.36 -1.44
C ALA A 410 25.46 -10.79 -2.45
N PHE A 411 24.63 -9.87 -2.92
CA PHE A 411 23.57 -10.22 -3.86
C PHE A 411 24.09 -10.56 -5.25
N ILE A 412 25.15 -9.91 -5.74
CA ILE A 412 25.85 -10.28 -6.98
C ILE A 412 26.28 -11.75 -6.91
N LYS A 413 26.85 -12.21 -5.80
CA LYS A 413 27.23 -13.62 -5.61
C LYS A 413 26.02 -14.54 -5.77
N VAL A 414 24.89 -14.20 -5.16
CA VAL A 414 23.66 -15.00 -5.26
C VAL A 414 23.09 -15.06 -6.69
N VAL A 415 22.98 -13.93 -7.40
CA VAL A 415 22.36 -13.91 -8.75
C VAL A 415 23.27 -14.42 -9.86
N THR A 416 24.59 -14.45 -9.62
CA THR A 416 25.56 -15.00 -10.57
C THR A 416 25.85 -16.49 -10.35
N GLY A 417 25.57 -17.00 -9.15
CA GLY A 417 25.74 -18.41 -8.79
C GLY A 417 24.83 -19.34 -9.59
N THR A 418 25.36 -20.49 -10.00
CA THR A 418 24.60 -21.61 -10.58
C THR A 418 24.08 -22.57 -9.51
N GLU A 419 24.64 -22.48 -8.30
CA GLU A 419 24.29 -23.28 -7.13
C GLU A 419 24.01 -22.33 -5.95
N PRO A 420 23.31 -22.81 -4.90
CA PRO A 420 23.13 -22.06 -3.66
C PRO A 420 24.48 -21.55 -3.11
N VAL A 421 24.51 -20.30 -2.64
CA VAL A 421 25.74 -19.61 -2.23
C VAL A 421 25.71 -19.29 -0.74
N ASP A 422 26.86 -19.44 -0.07
CA ASP A 422 27.05 -19.02 1.31
C ASP A 422 27.27 -17.51 1.38
N ILE A 423 26.52 -16.83 2.25
CA ILE A 423 26.52 -15.38 2.40
C ILE A 423 26.59 -15.06 3.88
N GLU A 424 27.40 -14.05 4.22
CA GLU A 424 27.54 -13.53 5.58
C GLU A 424 26.17 -13.23 6.22
N THR A 425 26.02 -13.60 7.49
CA THR A 425 24.73 -13.69 8.20
C THR A 425 23.88 -12.43 8.12
N MET A 426 24.47 -11.23 8.29
CA MET A 426 23.72 -9.97 8.24
C MET A 426 23.21 -9.69 6.83
N SER A 427 24.07 -9.85 5.83
CA SER A 427 23.71 -9.70 4.42
C SER A 427 22.66 -10.73 4.00
N ALA A 428 22.79 -11.98 4.47
CA ALA A 428 21.83 -13.04 4.22
C ALA A 428 20.46 -12.75 4.85
N TYR A 429 20.45 -12.21 6.06
CA TYR A 429 19.22 -11.77 6.73
C TYR A 429 18.55 -10.63 5.97
N GLN A 430 19.28 -9.59 5.59
CA GLN A 430 18.76 -8.45 4.83
C GLN A 430 18.17 -8.87 3.47
N LEU A 431 18.89 -9.70 2.69
CA LEU A 431 18.40 -10.17 1.40
C LEU A 431 17.12 -11.01 1.54
N TYR A 432 17.07 -11.88 2.56
CA TYR A 432 15.89 -12.67 2.86
C TYR A 432 14.71 -11.78 3.27
N SER A 433 14.97 -10.78 4.11
CA SER A 433 13.97 -9.84 4.61
C SER A 433 13.42 -8.91 3.51
N MET A 434 14.21 -8.69 2.45
CA MET A 434 13.79 -8.04 1.20
C MET A 434 12.96 -8.93 0.27
N GLY A 435 12.85 -10.24 0.53
CA GLY A 435 12.16 -11.19 -0.33
C GLY A 435 12.89 -11.51 -1.64
N LEU A 436 14.17 -11.15 -1.76
CA LEU A 436 14.96 -11.31 -2.98
C LEU A 436 15.61 -12.70 -3.10
N VAL A 437 15.68 -13.44 -1.99
CA VAL A 437 16.35 -14.75 -1.92
C VAL A 437 15.52 -15.76 -1.13
N LYS A 438 15.77 -17.04 -1.41
CA LYS A 438 15.27 -18.20 -0.66
C LYS A 438 16.44 -18.93 -0.01
N ARG A 439 16.20 -19.53 1.15
CA ARG A 439 17.17 -20.36 1.87
C ARG A 439 17.03 -21.81 1.46
N LEU A 440 18.15 -22.45 1.14
CA LEU A 440 18.28 -23.90 0.98
C LEU A 440 19.35 -24.39 1.96
N GLY A 441 18.92 -24.81 3.16
CA GLY A 441 19.82 -24.94 4.31
C GLY A 441 20.37 -23.56 4.68
N ASP A 442 21.70 -23.48 4.88
CA ASP A 442 22.40 -22.23 5.22
C ASP A 442 22.79 -21.39 3.98
N LYS A 443 22.49 -21.88 2.78
CA LYS A 443 22.85 -21.22 1.52
C LYS A 443 21.66 -20.49 0.92
N LEU A 444 21.95 -19.48 0.10
CA LEU A 444 20.96 -18.63 -0.55
C LEU A 444 20.86 -18.90 -2.06
N THR A 445 19.65 -18.78 -2.57
CA THR A 445 19.32 -18.77 -4.00
C THR A 445 18.42 -17.58 -4.31
N PRO A 446 18.40 -17.05 -5.55
CA PRO A 446 17.42 -16.04 -5.93
C PRO A 446 15.99 -16.56 -5.69
N SER A 447 15.07 -15.71 -5.21
CA SER A 447 13.70 -16.15 -4.94
C SER A 447 12.89 -16.44 -6.21
N CYS A 448 13.24 -15.80 -7.33
CA CYS A 448 12.67 -16.03 -8.65
C CYS A 448 13.64 -15.64 -9.80
N GLN A 449 13.34 -16.09 -11.02
CA GLN A 449 14.19 -15.78 -12.18
C GLN A 449 14.17 -14.30 -12.56
N LEU A 450 13.06 -13.58 -12.31
CA LEU A 450 12.96 -12.14 -12.56
C LEU A 450 14.11 -11.39 -11.87
N TYR A 451 14.28 -11.63 -10.56
CA TYR A 451 15.35 -11.00 -9.80
C TYR A 451 16.73 -11.48 -10.25
N GLN A 452 16.89 -12.79 -10.49
CA GLN A 452 18.17 -13.33 -10.97
C GLN A 452 18.61 -12.67 -12.27
N GLN A 453 17.74 -12.60 -13.27
CA GLN A 453 18.04 -12.05 -14.60
C GLN A 453 18.29 -10.54 -14.53
N TYR A 454 17.37 -9.79 -13.92
CA TYR A 454 17.47 -8.33 -13.87
C TYR A 454 18.72 -7.85 -13.14
N PHE A 455 18.96 -8.34 -11.92
CA PHE A 455 20.06 -7.85 -11.09
C PHE A 455 21.42 -8.41 -11.53
N ARG A 456 21.47 -9.57 -12.19
CA ARG A 456 22.72 -10.08 -12.79
C ARG A 456 23.24 -9.14 -13.88
N GLU A 457 22.36 -8.50 -14.65
CA GLU A 457 22.75 -7.52 -15.67
C GLU A 457 23.02 -6.14 -15.07
N HIS A 458 22.15 -5.65 -14.19
CA HIS A 458 22.19 -4.26 -13.73
C HIS A 458 23.22 -4.01 -12.60
N LEU A 459 23.53 -5.00 -11.77
CA LEU A 459 24.52 -4.85 -10.69
C LEU A 459 25.96 -5.11 -11.17
N LYS A 460 26.17 -5.93 -12.20
CA LYS A 460 27.51 -6.16 -12.77
C LYS A 460 28.11 -4.91 -13.43
N ASN A 461 27.27 -4.09 -14.04
CA ASN A 461 27.70 -2.87 -14.75
C ASN A 461 27.88 -1.66 -13.82
N SER A 462 27.71 -1.84 -12.50
CA SER A 462 27.81 -0.76 -11.50
C SER A 462 29.16 -0.73 -10.77
N ASN A 463 30.10 -1.62 -11.12
CA ASN A 463 31.45 -1.69 -10.57
C ASN A 463 32.49 -1.09 -11.52
#